data_AF-A0A5C1YGU5-F1
#
_entry.id   AF-A0A5C1YGU5-F1
#
_cell.length_a   1.000
_cell.length_b   1.000
_cell.length_c   1.000
_cell.angle_alpha   90.00
_cell.angle_beta   90.00
_cell.angle_gamma   90.00
#
_symmetry.space_group_name_H-M   'P 1'
#
loop_
_entity.id
_entity.type
_entity.pdbx_description
1 polymer ?
#
loop_
_entity_poly.entity_id
_entity_poly.type
_entity_poly.pdbx_seq_one_letter_code
_entity_poly.pdbx_strand_id
1 'polypeptide(L)'
;MPEATGERRRAPRVRRFSVNAVLDGFFFVYAGVASLWLAYLLLTESFAFGWWGILLFLAFWVLLAYLVLPRFHRILTTIYVPDYFMGRTRTSDGLLGDPVNLALLGDEAQLHRVLAEAGWTRADDITLASSWRIIASTLTRRSYDEAPVSPLFLFGRQQDFAYQQEVAGNPAKRHHVRFWRTPDDWLLPGGARVDWLAAGTFDRAVGFSLFTLQITHKIDANTDVERDHIVRSLQGADAAVRVAVIEKFSAGYHSRNGGGDTITTDGDLPIVDLRAVLETDATQRTSQGLDTRTPSSGAARPAEASAGGALP
;
A
#
# COMPACT_ATOMS: atom_id res chain seq x y z
N MET A 1 -19.36 -48.71 20.24
CA MET A 1 -19.47 -47.54 21.13
C MET A 1 -18.54 -46.46 20.57
N PRO A 2 -19.02 -45.53 19.74
CA PRO A 2 -18.19 -44.47 19.19
C PRO A 2 -18.20 -43.24 20.10
N GLU A 3 -17.03 -42.69 20.35
CA GLU A 3 -16.76 -41.50 21.15
C GLU A 3 -16.99 -40.25 20.29
N ALA A 4 -18.03 -39.48 20.60
CA ALA A 4 -18.36 -38.24 19.91
C ALA A 4 -17.48 -37.09 20.42
N THR A 5 -16.51 -36.68 19.63
CA THR A 5 -15.69 -35.49 19.88
C THR A 5 -16.52 -34.23 19.61
N GLY A 6 -16.73 -33.43 20.66
CA GLY A 6 -17.53 -32.22 20.61
C GLY A 6 -16.93 -31.13 19.72
N GLU A 7 -17.57 -30.87 18.58
CA GLU A 7 -17.35 -29.66 17.80
C GLU A 7 -17.76 -28.42 18.61
N ARG A 8 -16.79 -27.60 19.02
CA ARG A 8 -17.08 -26.25 19.50
C ARG A 8 -17.56 -25.39 18.32
N ARG A 9 -18.87 -25.28 18.14
CA ARG A 9 -19.47 -24.22 17.32
C ARG A 9 -19.01 -22.86 17.86
N ARG A 10 -18.07 -22.20 17.16
CA ARG A 10 -17.77 -20.78 17.38
C ARG A 10 -19.03 -19.99 17.05
N ALA A 11 -19.57 -19.31 18.05
CA ALA A 11 -20.71 -18.41 17.88
C ALA A 11 -20.37 -17.31 16.84
N PRO A 12 -21.33 -16.89 16.00
CA PRO A 12 -21.11 -15.83 15.03
C PRO A 12 -20.73 -14.54 15.76
N ARG A 13 -19.56 -13.97 15.44
CA ARG A 13 -19.18 -12.63 15.92
C ARG A 13 -20.21 -11.64 15.37
N VAL A 14 -21.12 -11.20 16.23
CA VAL A 14 -22.05 -10.10 15.95
C VAL A 14 -21.21 -8.88 15.54
N ARG A 15 -21.38 -8.40 14.30
CA ARG A 15 -20.79 -7.13 13.84
C ARG A 15 -21.20 -6.06 14.84
N ARG A 16 -20.26 -5.60 15.67
CA ARG A 16 -20.49 -4.45 16.53
C ARG A 16 -20.68 -3.25 15.60
N PHE A 17 -21.90 -2.72 15.54
CA PHE A 17 -22.17 -1.44 14.92
C PHE A 17 -21.25 -0.40 15.57
N SER A 18 -20.26 0.08 14.84
CA SER A 18 -19.44 1.20 15.28
C SER A 18 -20.31 2.44 15.18
N VAL A 19 -20.69 3.02 16.32
CA VAL A 19 -21.44 4.28 16.38
C VAL A 19 -20.71 5.38 15.59
N ASN A 20 -19.37 5.36 15.61
CA ASN A 20 -18.53 6.26 14.83
C ASN A 20 -18.75 6.06 13.32
N ALA A 21 -18.84 4.82 12.83
CA ALA A 21 -19.09 4.58 11.41
C ALA A 21 -20.48 5.06 10.96
N VAL A 22 -21.49 4.98 11.84
CA VAL A 22 -22.83 5.50 11.56
C VAL A 22 -22.84 7.02 11.56
N LEU A 23 -22.17 7.65 12.53
CA LEU A 23 -22.02 9.10 12.62
C LEU A 23 -21.25 9.65 11.42
N ASP A 24 -20.13 9.02 11.04
CA ASP A 24 -19.35 9.37 9.86
C ASP A 24 -20.21 9.29 8.59
N GLY A 25 -21.00 8.22 8.45
CA GLY A 25 -21.97 8.07 7.37
C GLY A 25 -23.03 9.19 7.34
N PHE A 26 -23.60 9.53 8.51
CA PHE A 26 -24.59 10.61 8.63
C PHE A 26 -23.99 11.97 8.26
N PHE A 27 -22.86 12.35 8.86
CA PHE A 27 -22.20 13.63 8.58
C PHE A 27 -21.74 13.72 7.12
N PHE A 28 -21.35 12.60 6.53
CA PHE A 28 -21.01 12.53 5.11
C PHE A 28 -22.21 12.83 4.21
N VAL A 29 -23.37 12.20 4.46
CA VAL A 29 -24.61 12.46 3.72
C VAL A 29 -25.08 13.90 3.94
N TYR A 30 -25.10 14.36 5.20
CA TYR A 30 -25.48 15.73 5.54
C TYR A 30 -24.60 16.76 4.85
N ALA A 31 -23.27 16.58 4.88
CA ALA A 31 -22.34 17.47 4.18
C ALA A 31 -22.60 17.48 2.66
N GLY A 32 -22.94 16.35 2.06
CA GLY A 32 -23.35 16.27 0.66
C GLY A 32 -24.59 17.12 0.36
N VAL A 33 -25.66 16.94 1.14
CA VAL A 33 -26.92 17.69 0.98
C VAL A 33 -26.72 19.18 1.24
N ALA A 34 -26.00 19.55 2.31
CA ALA A 34 -25.70 20.94 2.65
C ALA A 34 -24.86 21.62 1.56
N SER A 35 -23.93 20.90 0.94
CA SER A 35 -23.13 21.43 -0.16
C SER A 35 -23.99 21.65 -1.42
N LEU A 36 -24.92 20.73 -1.75
CA LEU A 36 -25.88 20.92 -2.84
C LEU A 36 -26.79 22.12 -2.60
N TRP A 37 -27.26 22.31 -1.37
CA TRP A 37 -28.08 23.45 -0.98
C TRP A 37 -27.32 24.78 -1.10
N LEU A 38 -26.10 24.84 -0.58
CA LEU A 38 -25.22 26.01 -0.72
C LEU A 38 -24.94 26.32 -2.19
N ALA A 39 -24.73 25.29 -3.01
CA ALA A 39 -24.54 25.43 -4.43
C ALA A 39 -25.79 26.06 -5.09
N TYR A 40 -26.99 25.56 -4.80
CA TYR A 40 -28.23 26.13 -5.30
C TYR A 40 -28.40 27.62 -4.95
N LEU A 41 -28.15 27.99 -3.68
CA LEU A 41 -28.23 29.38 -3.24
C LEU A 41 -27.24 30.29 -3.98
N LEU A 42 -25.99 29.85 -4.13
CA LEU A 42 -24.99 30.65 -4.86
C LEU A 42 -25.38 30.82 -6.34
N LEU A 43 -25.95 29.80 -6.97
CA LEU A 43 -26.42 29.87 -8.35
C LEU A 43 -27.56 30.87 -8.49
N THR A 44 -28.60 30.80 -7.65
CA THR A 44 -29.76 31.69 -7.73
C THR A 44 -29.40 33.13 -7.43
N GLU A 45 -28.51 33.38 -6.46
CA GLU A 45 -28.09 34.73 -6.07
C GLU A 45 -27.07 35.32 -7.05
N SER A 46 -26.31 34.50 -7.80
CA SER A 46 -25.30 35.00 -8.75
C SER A 46 -25.88 35.90 -9.85
N PHE A 47 -27.15 35.72 -10.21
CA PHE A 47 -27.84 36.51 -11.24
C PHE A 47 -28.31 37.90 -10.74
N ALA A 48 -28.31 38.15 -9.43
CA ALA A 48 -28.76 39.41 -8.84
C ALA A 48 -27.64 40.47 -8.68
N PHE A 49 -26.37 40.05 -8.69
CA PHE A 49 -25.24 40.86 -8.19
C PHE A 49 -24.31 41.47 -9.25
N GLY A 50 -24.69 41.50 -10.53
CA GLY A 50 -23.87 42.13 -11.59
C GLY A 50 -22.46 41.50 -11.72
N TRP A 51 -21.39 42.31 -11.76
CA TRP A 51 -20.00 41.81 -11.86
C TRP A 51 -19.56 40.96 -10.65
N TRP A 52 -20.13 41.16 -9.46
CA TRP A 52 -19.92 40.26 -8.32
C TRP A 52 -20.57 38.89 -8.50
N GLY A 53 -21.56 38.79 -9.39
CA GLY A 53 -22.10 37.52 -9.86
C GLY A 53 -21.04 36.62 -10.49
N ILE A 54 -20.00 37.17 -11.13
CA ILE A 54 -18.90 36.37 -11.70
C ILE A 54 -18.05 35.74 -10.60
N LEU A 55 -17.70 36.50 -9.54
CA LEU A 55 -16.95 35.92 -8.41
C LEU A 55 -17.79 34.88 -7.66
N LEU A 56 -19.08 35.14 -7.45
CA LEU A 56 -20.00 34.17 -6.85
C LEU A 56 -20.16 32.92 -7.72
N PHE A 57 -20.22 33.08 -9.04
CA PHE A 57 -20.25 31.98 -9.99
C PHE A 57 -18.95 31.16 -9.96
N LEU A 58 -17.79 31.80 -9.92
CA LEU A 58 -16.50 31.11 -9.78
C LEU A 58 -16.42 30.37 -8.44
N ALA A 59 -16.83 31.00 -7.34
CA ALA A 59 -16.88 30.37 -6.03
C ALA A 59 -17.85 29.18 -6.00
N PHE A 60 -19.04 29.33 -6.59
CA PHE A 60 -20.01 28.26 -6.80
C PHE A 60 -19.41 27.11 -7.61
N TRP A 61 -18.75 27.42 -8.73
CA TRP A 61 -18.13 26.42 -9.58
C TRP A 61 -17.05 25.64 -8.83
N VAL A 62 -16.19 26.32 -8.07
CA VAL A 62 -15.17 25.66 -7.22
C VAL A 62 -15.84 24.78 -6.16
N LEU A 63 -16.85 25.28 -5.45
CA LEU A 63 -17.58 24.51 -4.45
C LEU A 63 -18.23 23.27 -5.08
N LEU A 64 -18.95 23.44 -6.20
CA LEU A 64 -19.64 22.36 -6.87
C LEU A 64 -18.64 21.30 -7.37
N ALA A 65 -17.61 21.72 -8.10
CA ALA A 65 -16.66 20.82 -8.76
C ALA A 65 -15.73 20.09 -7.77
N TYR A 66 -15.31 20.73 -6.68
CA TYR A 66 -14.28 20.18 -5.78
C TYR A 66 -14.83 19.74 -4.41
N LEU A 67 -16.05 20.13 -4.04
CA LEU A 67 -16.65 19.80 -2.75
C LEU A 67 -17.90 18.92 -2.90
N VAL A 68 -18.85 19.34 -3.74
CA VAL A 68 -20.16 18.69 -3.87
C VAL A 68 -20.06 17.42 -4.72
N LEU A 69 -19.58 17.57 -5.95
CA LEU A 69 -19.60 16.52 -6.96
C LEU A 69 -18.74 15.31 -6.57
N PRO A 70 -17.52 15.47 -6.00
CA PRO A 70 -16.72 14.34 -5.54
C PRO A 70 -17.39 13.57 -4.39
N ARG A 71 -18.05 14.27 -3.45
CA ARG A 71 -18.79 13.63 -2.36
C ARG A 71 -20.00 12.86 -2.86
N PHE A 72 -20.78 13.47 -3.74
CA PHE A 72 -21.94 12.81 -4.33
C PHE A 72 -21.51 11.56 -5.11
N HIS A 73 -20.44 11.66 -5.91
CA HIS A 73 -19.87 10.52 -6.61
C HIS A 73 -19.48 9.40 -5.64
N ARG A 74 -18.80 9.73 -4.54
CA ARG A 74 -18.43 8.75 -3.51
C ARG A 74 -19.63 8.10 -2.83
N ILE A 75 -20.73 8.81 -2.61
CA ILE A 75 -21.99 8.19 -2.14
C ILE A 75 -22.49 7.17 -3.16
N LEU A 76 -22.55 7.55 -4.45
CA LEU A 76 -23.01 6.65 -5.49
C LEU A 76 -22.12 5.42 -5.63
N THR A 77 -20.80 5.57 -5.58
CA THR A 77 -19.87 4.42 -5.69
C THR A 77 -20.06 3.43 -4.55
N THR A 78 -20.40 3.88 -3.33
CA THR A 78 -20.72 2.94 -2.23
C THR A 78 -21.99 2.10 -2.46
N ILE A 79 -22.89 2.55 -3.35
CA ILE A 79 -24.11 1.81 -3.71
C ILE A 79 -23.84 0.85 -4.85
N TYR A 80 -23.07 1.26 -5.86
CA TYR A 80 -22.90 0.50 -7.10
C TYR A 80 -21.62 -0.35 -7.17
N VAL A 81 -20.60 -0.08 -6.34
CA VAL A 81 -19.28 -0.74 -6.42
C VAL A 81 -19.03 -1.66 -5.23
N PRO A 82 -19.05 -3.01 -5.44
CA PRO A 82 -18.59 -4.01 -4.47
C PRO A 82 -19.16 -3.80 -3.06
N ASP A 83 -18.80 -4.46 -1.97
CA ASP A 83 -17.55 -4.26 -1.23
C ASP A 83 -16.66 -5.52 -1.20
N TYR A 84 -17.12 -6.60 -1.83
CA TYR A 84 -16.37 -7.86 -1.88
C TYR A 84 -15.12 -7.79 -2.78
N PHE A 85 -14.20 -8.73 -2.58
CA PHE A 85 -12.98 -8.86 -3.38
C PHE A 85 -13.30 -9.33 -4.81
N MET A 86 -12.82 -8.59 -5.81
CA MET A 86 -13.06 -8.88 -7.23
C MET A 86 -11.79 -8.74 -8.08
N GLY A 87 -10.62 -9.01 -7.49
CA GLY A 87 -9.34 -8.93 -8.21
C GLY A 87 -8.90 -7.50 -8.58
N ARG A 88 -9.52 -6.47 -8.01
CA ARG A 88 -9.16 -5.06 -8.23
C ARG A 88 -9.16 -4.28 -6.93
N THR A 89 -8.23 -3.34 -6.84
CA THR A 89 -8.18 -2.35 -5.77
C THR A 89 -9.25 -1.26 -5.97
N ARG A 90 -9.43 -0.38 -4.99
CA ARG A 90 -10.28 0.81 -5.11
C ARG A 90 -9.52 2.10 -4.80
N THR A 91 -9.92 3.20 -5.42
CA THR A 91 -9.45 4.54 -5.05
C THR A 91 -10.22 5.05 -3.82
N SER A 92 -9.77 6.17 -3.25
CA SER A 92 -10.48 6.89 -2.17
C SER A 92 -11.91 7.30 -2.52
N ASP A 93 -12.19 7.48 -3.81
CA ASP A 93 -13.51 7.86 -4.33
C ASP A 93 -14.39 6.64 -4.62
N GLY A 94 -13.90 5.43 -4.36
CA GLY A 94 -14.62 4.17 -4.56
C GLY A 94 -14.59 3.66 -6.01
N LEU A 95 -13.80 4.27 -6.90
CA LEU A 95 -13.61 3.79 -8.27
C LEU A 95 -12.68 2.57 -8.30
N LEU A 96 -12.80 1.77 -9.37
CA LEU A 96 -11.92 0.62 -9.58
C LEU A 96 -10.50 1.07 -9.90
N GLY A 97 -9.57 0.72 -9.02
CA GLY A 97 -8.15 0.99 -9.17
C GLY A 97 -7.45 -0.07 -10.02
N ASP A 98 -6.18 -0.29 -9.68
CA ASP A 98 -5.29 -1.22 -10.36
C ASP A 98 -5.67 -2.68 -10.11
N PRO A 99 -5.36 -3.60 -11.07
CA PRO A 99 -5.54 -5.04 -10.88
C PRO A 99 -4.72 -5.54 -9.69
N VAL A 100 -5.30 -6.46 -8.93
CA VAL A 100 -4.52 -7.34 -8.04
C VAL A 100 -3.96 -8.45 -8.92
N ASN A 101 -2.69 -8.32 -9.29
CA ASN A 101 -2.02 -9.17 -10.28
C ASN A 101 -0.91 -10.05 -9.69
N LEU A 102 -0.70 -9.99 -8.37
CA LEU A 102 0.31 -10.78 -7.66
C LEU A 102 -0.24 -11.23 -6.31
N ALA A 103 0.17 -12.42 -5.88
CA ALA A 103 -0.05 -12.89 -4.52
C ALA A 103 1.25 -13.50 -3.96
N LEU A 104 1.38 -13.55 -2.64
CA LEU A 104 2.59 -14.05 -2.00
C LEU A 104 2.26 -14.96 -0.81
N LEU A 105 3.14 -15.92 -0.58
CA LEU A 105 3.20 -16.78 0.60
C LEU A 105 4.51 -16.50 1.34
N GLY A 106 4.44 -16.29 2.64
CA GLY A 106 5.58 -15.86 3.45
C GLY A 106 5.23 -14.71 4.37
N ASP A 107 6.16 -14.44 5.29
CA ASP A 107 6.01 -13.36 6.25
C ASP A 107 6.43 -11.99 5.67
N GLU A 108 6.25 -10.95 6.46
CA GLU A 108 6.62 -9.58 6.08
C GLU A 108 8.14 -9.41 5.93
N ALA A 109 8.92 -10.07 6.80
CA ALA A 109 10.36 -9.92 6.84
C ALA A 109 11.04 -10.53 5.60
N GLN A 110 10.62 -11.73 5.19
CA GLN A 110 11.05 -12.40 3.96
C GLN A 110 10.74 -11.52 2.75
N LEU A 111 9.54 -10.95 2.67
CA LEU A 111 9.15 -10.07 1.58
C LEU A 111 10.02 -8.82 1.50
N HIS A 112 10.22 -8.11 2.62
CA HIS A 112 11.07 -6.94 2.67
C HIS A 112 12.51 -7.23 2.27
N ARG A 113 13.06 -8.36 2.73
CA ARG A 113 14.43 -8.78 2.44
C ARG A 113 14.63 -9.07 0.96
N VAL A 114 13.74 -9.87 0.35
CA VAL A 114 13.82 -10.22 -1.08
C VAL A 114 13.61 -8.99 -1.96
N LEU A 115 12.70 -8.09 -1.60
CA LEU A 115 12.51 -6.82 -2.32
C LEU A 115 13.77 -5.95 -2.27
N ALA A 116 14.40 -5.83 -1.11
CA ALA A 116 15.64 -5.07 -0.96
C ALA A 116 16.79 -5.69 -1.78
N GLU A 117 16.94 -7.01 -1.76
CA GLU A 117 17.93 -7.74 -2.57
C GLU A 117 17.65 -7.62 -4.08
N ALA A 118 16.36 -7.55 -4.46
CA ALA A 118 15.92 -7.28 -5.83
C ALA A 118 16.09 -5.81 -6.26
N GLY A 119 16.62 -4.94 -5.40
CA GLY A 119 16.88 -3.54 -5.69
C GLY A 119 15.61 -2.68 -5.72
N TRP A 120 14.58 -3.06 -4.96
CA TRP A 120 13.39 -2.24 -4.76
C TRP A 120 13.54 -1.33 -3.54
N THR A 121 13.12 -0.08 -3.69
CA THR A 121 13.14 0.93 -2.63
C THR A 121 11.73 1.09 -2.07
N ARG A 122 11.59 1.08 -0.74
CA ARG A 122 10.29 1.33 -0.10
C ARG A 122 9.89 2.79 -0.32
N ALA A 123 8.65 3.02 -0.73
CA ALA A 123 8.11 4.37 -0.85
C ALA A 123 7.80 4.96 0.54
N ASP A 124 7.99 6.28 0.70
CA ASP A 124 7.64 6.98 1.93
C ASP A 124 6.12 6.91 2.17
N ASP A 125 5.73 6.76 3.43
CA ASP A 125 4.34 6.94 3.84
C ASP A 125 3.90 8.40 3.64
N ILE A 126 2.62 8.63 3.36
CA ILE A 126 2.04 9.98 3.30
C ILE A 126 2.05 10.57 4.73
N THR A 127 3.00 11.46 4.99
CA THR A 127 3.14 12.22 6.23
C THR A 127 3.25 13.70 5.90
N LEU A 128 3.09 14.59 6.90
CA LEU A 128 3.34 16.02 6.70
C LEU A 128 4.78 16.28 6.22
N ALA A 129 5.74 15.47 6.68
CA ALA A 129 7.14 15.56 6.30
C ALA A 129 7.37 15.14 4.84
N SER A 130 6.81 14.01 4.40
CA SER A 130 6.91 13.60 2.99
C SER A 130 6.13 14.56 2.08
N SER A 131 4.97 15.05 2.51
CA SER A 131 4.20 16.07 1.77
C SER A 131 5.00 17.37 1.58
N TRP A 132 5.70 17.86 2.62
CA TRP A 132 6.61 19.01 2.49
C TRP A 132 7.80 18.71 1.58
N ARG A 133 8.34 17.50 1.64
CA ARG A 133 9.44 17.04 0.79
C ARG A 133 9.03 17.00 -0.69
N ILE A 134 7.80 16.58 -1.01
CA ILE A 134 7.22 16.66 -2.37
C ILE A 134 7.18 18.12 -2.85
N ILE A 135 6.68 19.04 -2.01
CA ILE A 135 6.59 20.46 -2.37
C ILE A 135 8.00 21.02 -2.63
N ALA A 136 8.95 20.71 -1.76
CA ALA A 136 10.33 21.17 -1.88
C ALA A 136 11.06 20.57 -3.11
N SER A 137 10.90 19.27 -3.39
CA SER A 137 11.52 18.61 -4.55
C SER A 137 10.95 19.12 -5.87
N THR A 138 9.63 19.37 -5.91
CA THR A 138 8.94 19.96 -7.06
C THR A 138 9.45 21.37 -7.36
N LEU A 139 9.61 22.21 -6.32
CA LEU A 139 10.14 23.57 -6.45
C LEU A 139 11.62 23.58 -6.85
N THR A 140 12.41 22.61 -6.38
CA THR A 140 13.86 22.53 -6.63
C THR A 140 14.24 21.70 -7.87
N ARG A 141 13.26 21.12 -8.58
CA ARG A 141 13.43 20.23 -9.74
C ARG A 141 14.39 19.06 -9.47
N ARG A 142 14.43 18.55 -8.24
CA ARG A 142 15.22 17.37 -7.87
C ARG A 142 14.36 16.11 -7.95
N SER A 143 14.97 14.99 -8.32
CA SER A 143 14.32 13.68 -8.24
C SER A 143 13.91 13.38 -6.80
N TYR A 144 12.70 12.86 -6.60
CA TYR A 144 12.22 12.42 -5.29
C TYR A 144 11.79 10.96 -5.39
N ASP A 145 12.79 10.11 -5.29
CA ASP A 145 12.72 8.68 -5.58
C ASP A 145 11.85 7.92 -4.56
N GLU A 146 11.45 8.56 -3.45
CA GLU A 146 10.62 7.99 -2.38
C GLU A 146 9.17 8.52 -2.38
N ALA A 147 8.76 9.32 -3.38
CA ALA A 147 7.49 10.06 -3.36
C ALA A 147 6.27 9.18 -3.04
N PRO A 148 5.39 9.62 -2.11
CA PRO A 148 4.25 8.82 -1.70
C PRO A 148 3.23 8.65 -2.82
N VAL A 149 2.65 7.46 -2.88
CA VAL A 149 1.66 7.09 -3.89
C VAL A 149 0.24 7.31 -3.41
N SER A 150 -0.67 7.63 -4.34
CA SER A 150 -2.10 7.72 -4.03
C SER A 150 -2.59 6.43 -3.36
N PRO A 151 -3.41 6.54 -2.30
CA PRO A 151 -3.87 5.39 -1.54
C PRO A 151 -4.78 4.52 -2.41
N LEU A 152 -4.51 3.22 -2.38
CA LEU A 152 -5.38 2.21 -2.95
C LEU A 152 -5.87 1.30 -1.83
N PHE A 153 -7.12 0.88 -1.97
CA PHE A 153 -7.82 0.15 -0.94
C PHE A 153 -8.11 -1.26 -1.40
N LEU A 154 -7.83 -2.22 -0.51
CA LEU A 154 -8.23 -3.61 -0.62
C LEU A 154 -8.72 -4.05 0.75
N PHE A 155 -9.78 -4.87 0.83
CA PHE A 155 -10.39 -5.27 2.11
C PHE A 155 -10.83 -4.09 3.01
N GLY A 156 -11.18 -2.95 2.41
CA GLY A 156 -11.56 -1.73 3.14
C GLY A 156 -10.41 -1.04 3.87
N ARG A 157 -9.15 -1.42 3.63
CA ARG A 157 -7.95 -0.82 4.22
C ARG A 157 -6.99 -0.32 3.14
N GLN A 158 -6.22 0.70 3.49
CA GLN A 158 -5.11 1.18 2.67
C GLN A 158 -4.02 0.10 2.56
N GLN A 159 -3.18 0.18 1.52
CA GLN A 159 -1.99 -0.67 1.39
C GLN A 159 -1.11 -0.60 2.65
N ASP A 160 -0.46 -1.71 2.97
CA ASP A 160 0.46 -1.81 4.10
C ASP A 160 1.81 -1.18 3.79
N PHE A 161 2.30 -1.40 2.58
CA PHE A 161 3.51 -0.78 2.06
C PHE A 161 3.50 -0.76 0.54
N ALA A 162 4.34 0.12 0.00
CA ALA A 162 4.56 0.29 -1.41
C ALA A 162 6.06 0.31 -1.70
N TYR A 163 6.45 -0.23 -2.85
CA TYR A 163 7.82 -0.31 -3.30
C TYR A 163 7.93 0.21 -4.73
N GLN A 164 9.06 0.85 -5.02
CA GLN A 164 9.38 1.34 -6.35
C GLN A 164 10.80 1.00 -6.76
N GLN A 165 11.00 0.88 -8.07
CA GLN A 165 12.30 0.68 -8.66
C GLN A 165 12.41 1.59 -9.89
N GLU A 166 13.37 2.52 -9.85
CA GLU A 166 13.60 3.47 -10.93
C GLU A 166 14.24 2.81 -12.15
N VAL A 167 13.85 3.25 -13.33
CA VAL A 167 14.43 2.78 -14.59
C VAL A 167 15.53 3.73 -15.05
N ALA A 168 16.78 3.26 -15.00
CA ALA A 168 17.93 3.94 -15.59
C ALA A 168 18.10 5.41 -15.16
N GLY A 169 17.78 5.73 -13.90
CA GLY A 169 17.88 7.10 -13.34
C GLY A 169 16.85 8.08 -13.91
N ASN A 170 15.76 7.59 -14.49
CA ASN A 170 14.66 8.40 -14.97
C ASN A 170 13.46 8.34 -14.00
N PRO A 171 13.22 9.37 -13.18
CA PRO A 171 12.12 9.36 -12.20
C PRO A 171 10.73 9.35 -12.84
N ALA A 172 10.60 9.68 -14.13
CA ALA A 172 9.32 9.60 -14.83
C ALA A 172 8.96 8.16 -15.21
N LYS A 173 9.90 7.20 -15.08
CA LYS A 173 9.73 5.79 -15.39
C LYS A 173 10.11 4.92 -14.20
N ARG A 174 9.11 4.33 -13.57
CA ARG A 174 9.31 3.53 -12.37
C ARG A 174 8.39 2.32 -12.35
N HIS A 175 8.98 1.20 -11.95
CA HIS A 175 8.25 0.02 -11.53
C HIS A 175 7.67 0.30 -10.16
N HIS A 176 6.45 -0.16 -9.90
CA HIS A 176 5.76 0.14 -8.66
C HIS A 176 4.86 -1.02 -8.24
N VAL A 177 4.91 -1.39 -6.96
CA VAL A 177 4.08 -2.45 -6.41
C VAL A 177 3.58 -2.07 -5.02
N ARG A 178 2.29 -2.32 -4.78
CA ARG A 178 1.64 -2.14 -3.47
C ARG A 178 1.25 -3.49 -2.90
N PHE A 179 1.33 -3.63 -1.59
CA PHE A 179 1.02 -4.88 -0.89
C PHE A 179 -0.06 -4.68 0.18
N TRP A 180 -0.90 -5.69 0.33
CA TRP A 180 -1.92 -5.79 1.37
C TRP A 180 -1.83 -7.16 2.03
N ARG A 181 -1.76 -7.18 3.36
CA ARG A 181 -1.88 -8.42 4.14
C ARG A 181 -3.30 -8.96 3.97
N THR A 182 -3.42 -10.24 3.66
CA THR A 182 -4.74 -10.89 3.64
C THR A 182 -5.28 -11.05 5.07
N PRO A 183 -6.60 -10.90 5.29
CA PRO A 183 -7.19 -11.19 6.59
C PRO A 183 -6.98 -12.66 6.99
N ASP A 184 -6.87 -12.92 8.29
CA ASP A 184 -6.75 -14.29 8.81
C ASP A 184 -7.91 -15.17 8.31
N ASP A 185 -7.60 -16.42 7.96
CA ASP A 185 -8.53 -17.41 7.41
C ASP A 185 -9.21 -17.03 6.07
N TRP A 186 -8.84 -15.91 5.45
CA TRP A 186 -9.40 -15.48 4.17
C TRP A 186 -8.88 -16.34 3.01
N LEU A 187 -9.76 -16.63 2.06
CA LEU A 187 -9.47 -17.44 0.88
C LEU A 187 -9.66 -16.63 -0.39
N LEU A 188 -8.75 -16.82 -1.34
CA LEU A 188 -8.95 -16.39 -2.71
C LEU A 188 -10.20 -17.07 -3.31
N PRO A 189 -10.85 -16.45 -4.32
CA PRO A 189 -11.74 -17.18 -5.21
C PRO A 189 -11.07 -18.48 -5.69
N GLY A 190 -11.76 -19.61 -5.52
CA GLY A 190 -11.19 -20.94 -5.78
C GLY A 190 -10.57 -21.65 -4.56
N GLY A 191 -10.48 -20.98 -3.39
CA GLY A 191 -10.16 -21.62 -2.11
C GLY A 191 -8.68 -21.63 -1.72
N ALA A 192 -7.79 -21.03 -2.52
CA ALA A 192 -6.38 -20.91 -2.17
C ALA A 192 -6.15 -19.92 -1.02
N ARG A 193 -5.19 -20.22 -0.14
CA ARG A 193 -4.69 -19.29 0.89
C ARG A 193 -3.44 -18.60 0.38
N VAL A 194 -3.36 -17.30 0.63
CA VAL A 194 -2.16 -16.49 0.39
C VAL A 194 -2.01 -15.51 1.56
N ASP A 195 -0.78 -15.12 1.84
CA ASP A 195 -0.42 -14.22 2.95
C ASP A 195 -0.52 -12.75 2.56
N TRP A 196 -0.22 -12.45 1.30
CA TRP A 196 -0.25 -11.10 0.75
C TRP A 196 -0.90 -11.08 -0.63
N LEU A 197 -1.55 -9.97 -0.93
CA LEU A 197 -1.96 -9.61 -2.27
C LEU A 197 -1.27 -8.33 -2.70
N ALA A 198 -1.00 -8.22 -3.99
CA ALA A 198 -0.27 -7.10 -4.53
C ALA A 198 -0.81 -6.63 -5.88
N ALA A 199 -0.59 -5.34 -6.13
CA ALA A 199 -0.92 -4.66 -7.36
C ALA A 199 0.35 -3.98 -7.89
N GLY A 200 0.93 -4.58 -8.94
CA GLY A 200 2.08 -4.09 -9.68
C GLY A 200 1.66 -3.27 -10.89
N THR A 201 2.23 -2.07 -11.05
CA THR A 201 1.99 -1.17 -12.19
C THR A 201 3.29 -0.47 -12.62
N PHE A 202 3.49 -0.30 -13.92
CA PHE A 202 4.62 0.45 -14.45
C PHE A 202 4.21 1.87 -14.80
N ASP A 203 4.84 2.88 -14.23
CA ASP A 203 4.66 4.27 -14.65
C ASP A 203 5.55 4.52 -15.88
N ARG A 204 4.96 4.83 -17.04
CA ARG A 204 5.71 5.05 -18.30
C ARG A 204 6.09 6.51 -18.54
N ALA A 205 5.38 7.46 -17.92
CA ALA A 205 5.59 8.90 -18.07
C ALA A 205 4.86 9.68 -16.98
N VAL A 206 5.21 10.95 -16.79
CA VAL A 206 4.37 11.94 -16.08
C VAL A 206 3.55 12.68 -17.12
N GLY A 207 2.25 12.87 -16.87
CA GLY A 207 1.36 13.55 -17.81
C GLY A 207 0.12 14.14 -17.14
N PHE A 208 -0.54 15.03 -17.86
CA PHE A 208 -1.84 15.57 -17.44
C PHE A 208 -2.94 14.54 -17.74
N SER A 209 -3.70 14.14 -16.72
CA SER A 209 -4.87 13.30 -16.90
C SER A 209 -6.09 14.16 -17.22
N LEU A 210 -6.65 14.02 -18.43
CA LEU A 210 -7.90 14.71 -18.80
C LEU A 210 -9.11 14.23 -17.98
N PHE A 211 -9.01 13.07 -17.33
CA PHE A 211 -10.08 12.52 -16.50
C PHE A 211 -10.15 13.15 -15.12
N THR A 212 -8.99 13.44 -14.52
CA THR A 212 -8.91 14.03 -13.17
C THR A 212 -8.47 15.48 -13.18
N LEU A 213 -8.03 16.01 -14.32
CA LEU A 213 -7.38 17.31 -14.50
C LEU A 213 -6.14 17.51 -13.60
N GLN A 214 -5.51 16.40 -13.21
CA GLN A 214 -4.30 16.39 -12.37
C GLN A 214 -3.08 16.00 -13.20
N ILE A 215 -1.91 16.50 -12.79
CA ILE A 215 -0.64 15.96 -13.27
C ILE A 215 -0.39 14.66 -12.49
N THR A 216 -0.44 13.54 -13.18
CA THR A 216 -0.28 12.21 -12.61
C THR A 216 0.74 11.42 -13.40
N HIS A 217 1.27 10.35 -12.81
CA HIS A 217 1.94 9.35 -13.60
C HIS A 217 0.93 8.67 -14.53
N LYS A 218 1.41 8.28 -15.71
CA LYS A 218 0.70 7.49 -16.69
C LYS A 218 1.17 6.07 -16.55
N ILE A 219 0.24 5.19 -16.21
CA ILE A 219 0.51 3.77 -16.10
C ILE A 219 0.56 3.15 -17.50
N ASP A 220 1.46 2.19 -17.70
CA ASP A 220 1.49 1.37 -18.90
C ASP A 220 0.27 0.47 -18.99
N ALA A 221 -0.27 0.33 -20.19
CA ALA A 221 -1.52 -0.39 -20.38
C ALA A 221 -1.38 -1.89 -20.07
N ASN A 222 -0.22 -2.49 -20.31
CA ASN A 222 -0.04 -3.92 -20.07
C ASN A 222 0.50 -4.17 -18.67
N THR A 223 -0.39 -4.49 -17.74
CA THR A 223 -0.02 -4.76 -16.34
C THR A 223 0.66 -6.12 -16.15
N ASP A 224 0.55 -7.01 -17.12
CA ASP A 224 1.17 -8.35 -17.05
C ASP A 224 2.68 -8.25 -17.28
N VAL A 225 3.13 -7.32 -18.13
CA VAL A 225 4.57 -7.06 -18.32
C VAL A 225 5.22 -6.62 -17.02
N GLU A 226 4.54 -5.75 -16.26
CA GLU A 226 5.02 -5.31 -14.95
C GLU A 226 4.98 -6.44 -13.91
N ARG A 227 3.87 -7.18 -13.85
CA ARG A 227 3.73 -8.36 -12.99
C ARG A 227 4.91 -9.32 -13.21
N ASP A 228 5.21 -9.63 -14.46
CA ASP A 228 6.26 -10.57 -14.84
C ASP A 228 7.65 -9.98 -14.60
N HIS A 229 7.83 -8.65 -14.66
CA HIS A 229 9.04 -7.98 -14.20
C HIS A 229 9.24 -8.16 -12.70
N ILE A 230 8.22 -7.90 -11.88
CA ILE A 230 8.27 -8.08 -10.43
C ILE A 230 8.62 -9.54 -10.09
N VAL A 231 7.91 -10.51 -10.65
CA VAL A 231 8.18 -11.94 -10.42
C VAL A 231 9.63 -12.30 -10.75
N ARG A 232 10.12 -11.90 -11.94
CA ARG A 232 11.50 -12.15 -12.35
C ARG A 232 12.52 -11.47 -11.45
N SER A 233 12.24 -10.26 -10.98
CA SER A 233 13.14 -9.53 -10.07
C SER A 233 13.29 -10.26 -8.73
N LEU A 234 12.18 -10.79 -8.18
CA LEU A 234 12.20 -11.55 -6.93
C LEU A 234 12.91 -12.90 -7.09
N GLN A 235 12.66 -13.63 -8.18
CA GLN A 235 13.36 -14.88 -8.49
C GLN A 235 14.85 -14.68 -8.74
N GLY A 236 15.24 -13.53 -9.29
CA GLY A 236 16.64 -13.16 -9.51
C GLY A 236 17.38 -12.78 -8.22
N ALA A 237 16.65 -12.34 -7.18
CA ALA A 237 17.22 -11.93 -5.91
C ALA A 237 17.55 -13.10 -4.97
N ASP A 238 16.69 -14.12 -4.91
CA ASP A 238 16.93 -15.32 -4.08
C ASP A 238 16.47 -16.60 -4.80
N ALA A 239 17.37 -17.59 -4.88
CA ALA A 239 17.13 -18.88 -5.54
C ALA A 239 16.08 -19.77 -4.84
N ALA A 240 15.74 -19.48 -3.58
CA ALA A 240 14.69 -20.14 -2.82
C ALA A 240 13.29 -19.68 -3.22
N VAL A 241 13.15 -18.55 -3.92
CA VAL A 241 11.86 -18.02 -4.40
C VAL A 241 11.25 -18.98 -5.43
N ARG A 242 10.04 -19.46 -5.15
CA ARG A 242 9.26 -20.30 -6.08
C ARG A 242 8.03 -19.54 -6.54
N VAL A 243 7.49 -19.93 -7.69
CA VAL A 243 6.30 -19.30 -8.27
C VAL A 243 5.37 -20.40 -8.76
N ALA A 244 4.11 -20.32 -8.34
CA ALA A 244 3.01 -21.07 -8.92
C ALA A 244 2.05 -20.07 -9.56
N VAL A 245 1.32 -20.45 -10.60
CA VAL A 245 0.36 -19.55 -11.26
C VAL A 245 -1.04 -20.12 -11.12
N ILE A 246 -1.99 -19.31 -10.62
CA ILE A 246 -3.41 -19.58 -10.79
C ILE A 246 -3.81 -18.99 -12.14
N GLU A 247 -3.91 -19.86 -13.14
CA GLU A 247 -4.41 -19.48 -14.46
C GLU A 247 -5.88 -19.06 -14.37
N LYS A 248 -6.23 -18.00 -15.11
CA LYS A 248 -7.60 -17.46 -15.23
C LYS A 248 -8.23 -17.18 -13.87
N PHE A 249 -7.43 -16.69 -12.93
CA PHE A 249 -7.89 -16.25 -11.62
C PHE A 249 -9.02 -15.23 -11.74
N SER A 250 -8.88 -14.29 -12.67
CA SER A 250 -9.98 -13.50 -13.22
C SER A 250 -10.09 -13.72 -14.73
N ALA A 251 -11.21 -13.32 -15.31
CA ALA A 251 -11.26 -13.16 -16.76
C ALA A 251 -10.24 -12.10 -17.18
N GLY A 252 -9.47 -12.34 -18.24
CA GLY A 252 -8.68 -11.28 -18.86
C GLY A 252 -9.59 -10.14 -19.33
N TYR A 253 -9.11 -8.90 -19.23
CA TYR A 253 -9.93 -7.73 -19.55
C TYR A 253 -9.14 -6.54 -20.07
N HIS A 254 -9.85 -5.68 -20.79
CA HIS A 254 -9.41 -4.34 -21.16
C HIS A 254 -10.32 -3.32 -20.48
N SER A 255 -9.76 -2.45 -19.65
CA SER A 255 -10.52 -1.50 -18.81
C SER A 255 -9.76 -0.17 -18.69
N ARG A 256 -10.33 0.76 -17.91
CA ARG A 256 -9.58 1.85 -17.28
C ARG A 256 -9.49 1.66 -15.77
N ASN A 257 -8.51 2.30 -15.12
CA ASN A 257 -8.49 2.51 -13.67
C ASN A 257 -9.14 3.85 -13.28
N GLY A 258 -9.26 4.10 -11.98
CA GLY A 258 -9.84 5.33 -11.43
C GLY A 258 -9.07 6.61 -11.80
N GLY A 259 -7.81 6.50 -12.22
CA GLY A 259 -7.04 7.63 -12.78
C GLY A 259 -7.29 7.90 -14.26
N GLY A 260 -8.05 7.01 -14.93
CA GLY A 260 -8.38 7.07 -16.34
C GLY A 260 -7.37 6.39 -17.27
N ASP A 261 -6.34 5.73 -16.75
CA ASP A 261 -5.35 5.02 -17.55
C ASP A 261 -5.91 3.66 -18.02
N THR A 262 -5.55 3.27 -19.25
CA THR A 262 -5.96 1.98 -19.83
C THR A 262 -5.25 0.85 -19.12
N ILE A 263 -5.94 -0.27 -18.92
CA ILE A 263 -5.40 -1.53 -18.39
C ILE A 263 -5.75 -2.67 -19.34
N THR A 264 -4.80 -3.58 -19.52
CA THR A 264 -4.92 -4.87 -20.20
C THR A 264 -4.23 -5.91 -19.32
N THR A 265 -4.94 -7.01 -19.04
CA THR A 265 -4.42 -8.16 -18.30
C THR A 265 -5.00 -9.47 -18.84
N ASP A 266 -4.21 -10.53 -18.81
CA ASP A 266 -4.59 -11.92 -19.08
C ASP A 266 -5.50 -12.53 -18.01
N GLY A 267 -5.48 -11.96 -16.80
CA GLY A 267 -6.26 -12.40 -15.65
C GLY A 267 -5.62 -13.50 -14.81
N ASP A 268 -4.36 -13.87 -15.07
CA ASP A 268 -3.60 -14.85 -14.30
C ASP A 268 -3.04 -14.24 -13.00
N LEU A 269 -2.96 -15.06 -11.96
CA LEU A 269 -2.43 -14.65 -10.65
C LEU A 269 -1.23 -15.54 -10.24
N PRO A 270 0.01 -15.08 -10.48
CA PRO A 270 1.21 -15.67 -9.91
C PRO A 270 1.21 -15.54 -8.38
N ILE A 271 1.48 -16.66 -7.72
CA ILE A 271 1.74 -16.78 -6.29
C ILE A 271 3.24 -16.97 -6.10
N VAL A 272 3.89 -15.97 -5.54
CA VAL A 272 5.31 -16.00 -5.17
C VAL A 272 5.44 -16.62 -3.78
N ASP A 273 6.10 -17.76 -3.70
CA ASP A 273 6.35 -18.47 -2.44
C ASP A 273 7.74 -18.12 -1.90
N LEU A 274 7.74 -17.40 -0.79
CA LEU A 274 8.91 -16.94 -0.06
C LEU A 274 9.17 -17.78 1.20
N ARG A 275 8.38 -18.82 1.50
CA ARG A 275 8.52 -19.53 2.79
C ARG A 275 9.84 -20.27 2.96
N ALA A 276 10.55 -20.55 1.87
CA ALA A 276 11.88 -21.15 1.87
C ALA A 276 13.03 -20.12 2.00
N VAL A 277 12.70 -18.83 1.97
CA VAL A 277 13.64 -17.71 2.10
C VAL A 277 14.01 -17.57 3.57
N LEU A 278 15.30 -17.65 3.89
CA LEU A 278 15.77 -17.58 5.28
C LEU A 278 15.49 -16.20 5.89
N GLU A 279 14.80 -16.14 7.03
CA GLU A 279 14.71 -14.90 7.78
C GLU A 279 16.13 -14.49 8.24
N THR A 280 16.48 -13.22 8.12
CA THR A 280 17.76 -12.77 8.68
C THR A 280 17.67 -12.79 10.20
N ASP A 281 18.53 -13.57 10.85
CA ASP A 281 18.73 -13.58 12.30
C ASP A 281 19.20 -12.20 12.81
N ALA A 282 18.30 -11.24 12.92
CA ALA A 282 18.49 -10.04 13.72
C ALA A 282 18.38 -10.36 15.22
N THR A 283 17.78 -11.51 15.58
CA THR A 283 17.49 -11.92 16.97
C THR A 283 18.60 -12.77 17.61
N GLN A 284 19.50 -13.41 16.84
CA GLN A 284 20.59 -14.22 17.41
C GLN A 284 21.84 -13.42 17.82
N ARG A 285 21.99 -12.17 17.35
CA ARG A 285 23.15 -11.34 17.74
C ARG A 285 23.08 -10.80 19.17
N THR A 286 21.92 -10.82 19.81
CA THR A 286 21.75 -10.35 21.19
C THR A 286 21.99 -11.43 22.25
N SER A 287 21.97 -12.71 21.90
CA SER A 287 22.20 -13.81 22.86
C SER A 287 23.63 -14.35 22.88
N GLN A 288 24.43 -14.15 21.83
CA GLN A 288 25.84 -14.59 21.79
C GLN A 288 26.85 -13.52 22.27
N GLY A 289 26.40 -12.31 22.58
CA GLY A 289 27.25 -11.21 23.06
C GLY A 289 27.44 -11.12 24.58
N LEU A 290 26.85 -12.03 25.38
CA LEU A 290 26.87 -11.95 26.84
C LEU A 290 27.62 -13.11 27.53
N ASP A 291 28.47 -13.86 26.82
CA ASP A 291 29.14 -15.02 27.42
C ASP A 291 30.64 -15.15 27.11
N THR A 292 31.35 -14.01 27.02
CA THR A 292 32.82 -13.98 27.02
C THR A 292 33.35 -13.03 28.09
N ARG A 293 33.13 -13.38 29.37
CA ARG A 293 34.03 -12.93 30.45
C ARG A 293 35.23 -13.87 30.52
N THR A 294 36.32 -13.48 29.86
CA THR A 294 37.64 -14.08 30.08
C THR A 294 38.26 -13.53 31.39
N PRO A 295 38.89 -14.36 32.24
CA PRO A 295 39.54 -13.89 33.47
C PRO A 295 40.84 -13.15 33.15
N SER A 296 41.08 -12.04 33.87
CA SER A 296 42.32 -11.27 33.78
C SER A 296 43.53 -12.06 34.32
N SER A 297 44.49 -12.39 33.46
CA SER A 297 45.85 -12.77 33.89
C SER A 297 46.75 -11.52 33.90
N GLY A 298 46.96 -10.94 35.08
CA GLY A 298 47.93 -9.87 35.32
C GLY A 298 49.29 -10.45 35.71
N ALA A 299 50.34 -9.95 35.07
CA ALA A 299 51.71 -10.46 35.09
C ALA A 299 52.46 -10.34 36.44
N ALA A 300 53.34 -11.31 36.70
CA ALA A 300 54.55 -11.17 37.54
C ALA A 300 55.63 -10.44 36.70
N ARG A 301 56.62 -9.66 37.17
CA ARG A 301 57.38 -9.47 38.42
C ARG A 301 58.28 -8.21 38.17
N PRO A 302 59.01 -7.60 39.14
CA PRO A 302 60.15 -8.25 39.78
C PRO A 302 60.35 -7.93 41.27
N ALA A 303 61.34 -8.65 41.81
CA ALA A 303 61.71 -8.79 43.20
C ALA A 303 62.42 -7.55 43.79
N GLU A 304 62.24 -7.35 45.09
CA GLU A 304 63.30 -6.83 45.95
C GLU A 304 63.25 -7.55 47.30
N ALA A 305 64.43 -7.73 47.87
CA ALA A 305 64.75 -8.78 48.80
C ALA A 305 64.68 -8.34 50.26
N SER A 306 64.39 -9.35 51.08
CA SER A 306 65.03 -9.63 52.37
C SER A 306 64.51 -8.96 53.65
N ALA A 307 64.41 -9.86 54.63
CA ALA A 307 64.71 -9.71 56.05
C ALA A 307 63.61 -9.17 56.96
N GLY A 308 62.98 -10.13 57.65
CA GLY A 308 63.28 -10.23 59.07
C GLY A 308 62.12 -10.00 60.02
N GLY A 309 61.96 -10.94 60.95
CA GLY A 309 61.41 -10.63 62.28
C GLY A 309 60.07 -11.28 62.56
N ALA A 310 60.11 -12.24 63.48
CA ALA A 310 58.98 -12.96 64.03
C ALA A 310 58.08 -12.09 64.93
N LEU A 311 56.85 -12.59 65.13
CA LEU A 311 55.90 -12.29 66.21
C LEU A 311 56.55 -12.15 67.60
N PRO A 312 55.86 -11.57 68.61
CA PRO A 312 54.49 -11.04 68.61
C PRO A 312 54.37 -9.51 68.65
#